data_AF-A0A5B7BYW8-F1
#
_entry.id   AF-A0A5B7BYW8-F1
#
_cell.length_a   1.000
_cell.length_b   1.000
_cell.length_c   1.000
_cell.angle_alpha   90.00
_cell.angle_beta   90.00
_cell.angle_gamma   90.00
#
_symmetry.space_group_name_H-M   'P 1'
#
loop_
_entity.id
_entity.type
_entity.pdbx_description
1 polymer ?
#
loop_
_entity_poly.entity_id
_entity_poly.type
_entity_poly.pdbx_seq_one_letter_code
_entity_poly.pdbx_strand_id
1 'polypeptide(L)'
;GNNMLHQVALLAPSSQLDRIPCAALQMQRELQWFTEVENILQPEYRKKVNKENKTPRDLFIEQHKKLVEEGEKWMKDTAQSCTFAAALIATIMFAATFTVPGDYDDETGIPIYWHDNYFLIFIISDAFSLFSSTISVLIFLAILTSRYR
;
A
#
# COMPACT_ATOMS: atom_id res chain seq x y z
N GLY A 1 -17.72 26.91 20.29
CA GLY A 1 -16.57 27.63 19.69
C GLY A 1 -15.39 26.68 19.53
N ASN A 2 -14.48 26.92 18.59
CA ASN A 2 -13.39 25.99 18.26
C ASN A 2 -12.45 25.76 19.45
N ASN A 3 -12.07 24.51 19.69
CA ASN A 3 -10.98 24.13 20.58
C ASN A 3 -9.73 23.76 19.74
N MET A 4 -8.65 23.36 20.41
CA MET A 4 -7.39 22.95 19.75
C MET A 4 -7.62 21.85 18.69
N LEU A 5 -8.46 20.85 18.98
CA LEU A 5 -8.72 19.75 18.05
C LEU A 5 -9.46 20.21 16.79
N HIS A 6 -10.31 21.24 16.88
CA HIS A 6 -10.91 21.85 15.68
C HIS A 6 -9.89 22.59 14.82
N GLN A 7 -8.82 23.13 15.41
CA GLN A 7 -7.76 23.80 14.64
C GLN A 7 -6.92 22.78 13.87
N VAL A 8 -6.64 21.65 14.52
CA VAL A 8 -5.91 20.53 13.90
C VAL A 8 -6.78 19.77 12.89
N ALA A 9 -8.10 19.91 12.95
CA ALA A 9 -9.02 19.37 11.96
C ALA A 9 -8.95 20.08 10.60
N LEU A 10 -8.40 21.29 10.55
CA LEU A 10 -8.25 22.04 9.31
C LEU A 10 -7.08 21.48 8.50
N LEU A 11 -7.27 21.41 7.18
CA LEU A 11 -6.23 20.95 6.27
C LEU A 11 -4.99 21.84 6.37
N ALA A 12 -3.81 21.23 6.49
CA ALA A 12 -2.56 21.98 6.54
C ALA A 12 -2.34 22.84 5.28
N PRO A 13 -1.56 23.94 5.37
CA PRO A 13 -1.22 24.75 4.20
C PRO A 13 -0.46 23.94 3.14
N SER A 14 -0.67 24.26 1.87
CA SER A 14 0.02 23.61 0.73
C SER A 14 1.55 23.59 0.89
N SER A 15 2.15 24.68 1.38
CA SER A 15 3.60 24.72 1.69
C SER A 15 4.12 23.61 2.60
N GLN A 16 3.26 23.01 3.44
CA GLN A 16 3.60 21.86 4.28
C GLN A 16 3.19 20.54 3.62
N LEU A 17 1.99 20.47 3.04
CA LEU A 17 1.48 19.26 2.37
C LEU A 17 2.32 18.86 1.16
N ASP A 18 2.74 19.82 0.33
CA ASP A 18 3.49 19.59 -0.90
C ASP A 18 4.90 19.02 -0.64
N ARG A 19 5.36 19.03 0.62
CA ARG A 19 6.61 18.37 1.04
C ARG A 19 6.46 16.85 1.14
N ILE A 20 5.24 16.34 1.12
CA ILE A 20 4.91 14.92 1.23
C ILE A 20 4.54 14.40 -0.17
N PRO A 21 5.18 13.31 -0.65
CA PRO A 21 5.23 12.97 -2.06
C PRO A 21 3.93 12.44 -2.70
N CYS A 22 2.90 12.07 -1.93
CA CYS A 22 1.60 11.69 -2.50
C CYS A 22 0.44 11.91 -1.53
N ALA A 23 -0.78 12.01 -2.08
CA ALA A 23 -2.01 12.28 -1.34
C ALA A 23 -2.30 11.24 -0.24
N ALA A 24 -1.98 9.97 -0.47
CA ALA A 24 -2.15 8.91 0.54
C ALA A 24 -1.25 9.14 1.77
N LEU A 25 0.01 9.52 1.55
CA LEU A 25 0.96 9.82 2.64
C LEU A 25 0.64 11.16 3.31
N GLN A 26 0.14 12.14 2.56
CA GLN A 26 -0.39 13.38 3.12
C GLN A 26 -1.55 13.08 4.07
N MET A 27 -2.53 12.29 3.63
CA MET A 27 -3.67 11.90 4.45
C MET A 27 -3.25 11.11 5.69
N GLN A 28 -2.33 10.16 5.53
CA GLN A 28 -1.78 9.39 6.66
C GLN A 28 -1.16 10.33 7.71
N ARG A 29 -0.39 11.33 7.28
CA ARG A 29 0.27 12.28 8.16
C ARG A 29 -0.74 13.16 8.91
N GLU A 30 -1.72 13.73 8.20
CA GLU A 30 -2.76 14.57 8.80
C GLU A 30 -3.58 13.76 9.83
N LEU A 31 -3.91 12.50 9.52
CA LEU A 31 -4.64 11.61 10.44
C LEU A 31 -3.82 11.27 11.69
N GLN A 32 -2.52 10.98 11.52
CA GLN A 32 -1.62 10.75 12.65
C GLN A 32 -1.57 11.98 13.55
N TRP A 33 -1.33 13.15 12.98
CA TRP A 33 -1.28 14.40 13.73
C TRP A 33 -2.59 14.70 14.47
N PHE A 34 -3.74 14.53 13.81
CA PHE A 34 -5.05 14.66 14.43
C PHE A 34 -5.23 13.70 15.61
N THR A 35 -4.83 12.43 15.43
CA THR A 35 -4.96 11.39 16.46
C THR A 35 -4.06 11.65 17.66
N GLU A 36 -2.82 12.10 17.45
CA GLU A 36 -1.91 12.47 18.54
C GLU A 36 -2.49 13.58 19.41
N VAL A 37 -3.02 14.64 18.79
CA VAL A 37 -3.65 15.75 19.52
C VAL A 37 -4.94 15.30 20.21
N GLU A 38 -5.73 14.44 19.57
CA GLU A 38 -6.94 13.88 20.18
C GLU A 38 -6.62 13.09 21.45
N ASN A 39 -5.55 12.28 21.44
CA ASN A 39 -5.14 11.44 22.55
C ASN A 39 -4.67 12.25 23.77
N ILE A 40 -4.11 13.44 23.57
CA ILE A 40 -3.66 14.33 24.64
C ILE A 40 -4.85 15.03 25.35
N LEU A 41 -5.97 15.23 24.64
CA LEU A 41 -7.10 15.99 25.16
C LEU A 41 -8.08 15.14 25.98
N GLN A 42 -8.72 15.76 26.98
CA GLN A 42 -9.78 15.12 27.75
C GLN A 42 -11.00 14.79 26.86
N PRO A 43 -11.75 13.70 27.15
CA PRO A 43 -12.86 13.24 26.33
C PRO A 43 -13.94 14.30 26.02
N GLU A 44 -14.17 15.26 26.93
CA GLU A 44 -15.15 16.33 26.71
C GLU A 44 -14.79 17.22 25.52
N TYR A 45 -13.49 17.47 25.31
CA TYR A 45 -13.03 18.29 24.18
C TYR A 45 -13.14 17.58 22.84
N ARG A 46 -13.11 16.24 22.82
CA ARG A 46 -13.23 15.43 21.60
C ARG A 46 -14.64 15.49 21.01
N LYS A 47 -15.66 15.66 21.86
CA LYS A 47 -17.08 15.70 21.47
C LYS A 47 -17.67 17.11 21.44
N LYS A 48 -16.90 18.13 21.84
CA LYS A 48 -17.36 19.52 21.86
C LYS A 48 -17.67 19.98 20.45
N VAL A 49 -18.82 20.60 20.25
CA VAL A 49 -19.20 21.17 18.95
C VAL A 49 -18.74 22.62 18.79
N ASN A 50 -18.40 23.01 17.57
CA ASN A 50 -18.12 24.40 17.23
C ASN A 50 -19.40 25.23 17.00
N LYS A 51 -19.25 26.46 16.51
CA LYS A 51 -20.39 27.35 16.20
C LYS A 51 -21.21 26.87 14.99
N GLU A 52 -20.64 26.00 14.16
CA GLU A 52 -21.29 25.35 13.02
C GLU A 52 -21.91 24.00 13.39
N ASN A 53 -21.97 23.67 14.69
CA ASN A 53 -22.48 22.42 15.22
C ASN A 53 -21.73 21.16 14.74
N LYS A 54 -20.44 21.29 14.40
CA LYS A 54 -19.56 20.19 14.00
C LYS A 54 -18.64 19.78 15.14
N THR A 55 -18.39 18.49 15.31
CA THR A 55 -17.30 18.00 16.16
C THR A 55 -15.95 18.15 15.45
N PRO A 56 -14.81 18.04 16.16
CA PRO A 56 -13.50 18.04 15.52
C PRO A 56 -13.34 16.96 14.45
N ARG A 57 -13.91 15.76 14.65
CA ARG A 57 -13.86 14.66 13.68
C ARG A 57 -14.71 14.94 12.44
N ASP A 58 -15.91 15.49 12.62
CA ASP A 58 -16.76 15.87 11.48
C ASP A 58 -16.06 16.91 10.60
N LEU A 59 -15.47 17.92 11.25
CA LEU A 59 -14.70 18.95 10.55
C LEU A 59 -13.48 18.36 9.83
N PHE A 60 -12.75 17.43 10.46
CA PHE A 60 -11.58 16.79 9.86
C PHE A 60 -11.98 16.02 8.59
N ILE A 61 -13.03 15.21 8.65
CA ILE A 61 -13.55 14.44 7.51
C ILE A 61 -13.94 15.38 6.36
N GLU A 62 -14.62 16.48 6.66
CA GLU A 62 -15.03 17.46 5.66
C GLU A 62 -13.84 18.15 4.98
N GLN A 63 -12.85 18.60 5.77
CA GLN A 63 -11.67 19.30 5.26
C GLN A 63 -10.74 18.39 4.45
N HIS A 64 -10.71 17.09 4.75
CA HIS A 64 -9.80 16.13 4.12
C HIS A 64 -10.47 15.27 3.04
N LYS A 65 -11.76 15.48 2.75
CA LYS A 65 -12.53 14.67 1.79
C LYS A 65 -11.81 14.51 0.44
N LYS A 66 -11.37 15.62 -0.16
CA LYS A 66 -10.67 15.62 -1.45
C LYS A 66 -9.34 14.86 -1.36
N LEU A 67 -8.62 15.01 -0.25
CA LEU A 67 -7.34 14.35 -0.03
C LEU A 67 -7.50 12.83 0.11
N VAL A 68 -8.59 12.38 0.75
CA VAL A 68 -8.96 10.96 0.82
C VAL A 68 -9.29 10.42 -0.58
N GLU A 69 -10.08 11.14 -1.37
CA GLU A 69 -10.41 10.74 -2.75
C GLU A 69 -9.15 10.63 -3.64
N GLU A 70 -8.25 11.60 -3.56
CA GLU A 70 -6.98 11.60 -4.29
C GLU A 70 -6.04 10.50 -3.80
N GLY A 71 -5.98 10.26 -2.49
CA GLY A 71 -5.19 9.20 -1.87
C GLY A 71 -5.68 7.81 -2.25
N GLU A 72 -7.00 7.59 -2.20
CA GLU A 72 -7.63 6.35 -2.64
C GLU A 72 -7.32 6.06 -4.12
N LYS A 73 -7.50 7.07 -4.99
CA LYS A 73 -7.18 6.93 -6.41
C LYS A 73 -5.72 6.55 -6.61
N TRP A 74 -4.79 7.27 -5.97
CA TRP A 74 -3.36 7.00 -6.09
C TRP A 74 -3.00 5.58 -5.62
N MET A 75 -3.59 5.11 -4.52
CA MET A 75 -3.37 3.74 -4.02
C MET A 75 -3.90 2.69 -4.99
N LYS A 76 -5.08 2.89 -5.57
CA LYS A 76 -5.67 1.96 -6.54
C LYS A 76 -4.87 1.91 -7.84
N ASP A 77 -4.50 3.05 -8.41
CA ASP A 77 -3.72 3.13 -9.65
C ASP A 77 -2.34 2.44 -9.48
N THR A 78 -1.70 2.66 -8.33
CA THR A 78 -0.42 2.01 -7.98
C THR A 78 -0.59 0.51 -7.78
N ALA A 79 -1.60 0.09 -6.99
CA ALA A 79 -1.85 -1.33 -6.73
C ALA A 79 -2.19 -2.10 -8.00
N GLN A 80 -2.94 -1.51 -8.94
CA GLN A 80 -3.23 -2.11 -10.24
C GLN A 80 -1.96 -2.31 -11.07
N SER A 81 -1.13 -1.27 -11.17
CA SER A 81 0.12 -1.32 -11.93
C SER A 81 1.09 -2.37 -11.35
N CYS A 82 1.22 -2.41 -10.03
CA CYS A 82 2.10 -3.38 -9.37
C CYS A 82 1.54 -4.80 -9.41
N THR A 83 0.22 -5.00 -9.32
CA THR A 83 -0.41 -6.31 -9.50
C THR A 83 -0.09 -6.87 -10.88
N PHE A 84 -0.21 -6.04 -11.92
CA PHE A 84 0.12 -6.43 -13.29
C PHE A 84 1.60 -6.82 -13.43
N ALA A 85 2.51 -5.98 -12.92
CA ALA A 85 3.95 -6.28 -12.95
C ALA A 85 4.30 -7.57 -12.20
N ALA A 86 3.73 -7.78 -11.01
CA ALA A 86 3.93 -9.00 -10.24
C ALA A 86 3.37 -10.23 -10.98
N ALA A 87 2.14 -10.17 -11.49
CA ALA A 87 1.57 -11.26 -12.28
C ALA A 87 2.43 -11.64 -13.50
N LEU A 88 3.03 -10.65 -14.18
CA LEU A 88 4.00 -10.90 -15.25
C LEU A 88 5.24 -11.63 -14.75
N ILE A 89 5.86 -11.17 -13.65
CA ILE A 89 7.03 -11.84 -13.05
C ILE A 89 6.67 -13.28 -12.68
N ALA A 90 5.53 -13.50 -12.03
CA ALA A 90 5.09 -14.85 -11.65
C ALA A 90 4.94 -15.76 -12.87
N THR A 91 4.37 -15.23 -13.96
CA THR A 91 4.20 -15.97 -15.22
C THR A 91 5.54 -16.35 -15.85
N ILE A 92 6.49 -15.39 -15.91
CA ILE A 92 7.82 -15.61 -16.50
C ILE A 92 8.60 -16.65 -15.68
N MET A 93 8.59 -16.54 -14.35
CA MET A 93 9.28 -17.49 -13.48
C MET A 93 8.64 -18.88 -13.54
N PHE A 94 7.30 -18.97 -13.56
CA PHE A 94 6.61 -20.25 -13.71
C PHE A 94 6.99 -20.96 -15.01
N ALA A 95 7.11 -20.22 -16.12
CA ALA A 95 7.61 -20.78 -17.38
C ALA A 95 9.09 -21.17 -17.28
N ALA A 96 9.91 -20.38 -16.60
CA ALA A 96 11.34 -20.65 -16.39
C ALA A 96 11.59 -21.93 -15.56
N THR A 97 10.70 -22.28 -14.63
CA THR A 97 10.76 -23.54 -13.87
C THR A 97 10.67 -24.78 -14.76
N PHE A 98 9.94 -24.71 -15.87
CA PHE A 98 9.77 -25.82 -16.83
C PHE A 98 10.67 -25.72 -18.06
N THR A 99 11.29 -24.57 -18.28
CA THR A 99 12.25 -24.33 -19.37
C THR A 99 13.64 -24.15 -18.80
N VAL A 100 14.05 -25.11 -17.98
CA VAL A 100 15.30 -25.03 -17.23
C VAL A 100 16.52 -24.94 -18.16
N PRO A 101 17.57 -24.19 -17.76
CA PRO A 101 18.81 -24.16 -18.51
C PRO A 101 19.38 -25.57 -18.66
N GLY A 102 19.78 -25.94 -19.87
CA GLY A 102 20.44 -27.23 -20.14
C GLY A 102 19.54 -28.37 -20.60
N ASP A 103 18.21 -28.18 -20.57
CA ASP A 103 17.21 -29.19 -20.95
C ASP A 103 17.19 -30.43 -20.01
N TYR A 104 16.25 -31.32 -20.26
CA TYR A 104 16.10 -32.59 -19.57
C TYR A 104 16.83 -33.71 -20.31
N ASP A 105 17.39 -34.65 -19.56
CA ASP A 105 17.98 -35.86 -20.11
C ASP A 105 16.87 -36.77 -20.68
N ASP A 106 16.98 -37.14 -21.96
CA ASP A 106 15.93 -37.88 -22.69
C ASP A 106 15.64 -39.28 -22.13
N GLU A 107 16.58 -39.89 -21.39
CA GLU A 107 16.41 -41.24 -20.84
C GLU A 107 15.84 -41.22 -19.42
N THR A 108 16.25 -40.24 -18.60
CA THR A 108 15.92 -40.16 -17.18
C THR A 108 14.85 -39.12 -16.85
N GLY A 109 14.64 -38.13 -17.72
CA GLY A 109 13.75 -36.99 -17.49
C GLY A 109 14.23 -36.03 -16.41
N ILE A 110 15.50 -36.13 -16.00
CA ILE A 110 16.11 -35.28 -14.98
C ILE A 110 16.82 -34.10 -15.66
N PRO A 111 16.78 -32.87 -15.11
CA PRO A 111 17.55 -31.75 -15.63
C PRO A 111 19.04 -32.09 -15.78
N ILE A 112 19.63 -31.82 -16.94
CA ILE A 112 21.02 -32.19 -17.26
C ILE A 112 22.02 -31.57 -16.26
N TYR A 113 21.75 -30.36 -15.78
CA TYR A 113 22.58 -29.65 -14.80
C TYR A 113 22.17 -29.89 -13.33
N TRP A 114 21.43 -30.94 -13.00
CA TRP A 114 20.92 -31.19 -11.63
C TRP A 114 21.98 -31.10 -10.51
N HIS A 115 23.21 -31.55 -10.79
CA HIS A 115 24.32 -31.54 -9.84
C HIS A 115 25.19 -30.28 -9.91
N ASP A 116 24.85 -29.32 -10.78
CA ASP A 116 25.55 -28.06 -10.89
C ASP A 116 25.03 -27.07 -9.83
N ASN A 117 25.96 -26.43 -9.12
CA ASN A 117 25.64 -25.37 -8.15
C ASN A 117 24.88 -24.21 -8.80
N TYR A 118 25.14 -23.88 -10.07
CA TYR A 118 24.42 -22.83 -10.79
C TYR A 118 22.95 -23.18 -11.02
N PHE A 119 22.64 -24.45 -11.28
CA PHE A 119 21.26 -24.93 -11.41
C PHE A 119 20.50 -24.83 -10.09
N LEU A 120 21.14 -25.20 -8.98
CA LEU A 120 20.53 -25.09 -7.65
C LEU A 120 20.26 -23.62 -7.26
N ILE A 121 21.19 -22.70 -7.56
CA ILE A 121 20.98 -21.25 -7.36
C ILE A 121 19.81 -20.75 -8.20
N PHE A 122 19.70 -21.21 -9.46
CA PHE A 122 18.60 -20.85 -10.35
C PHE A 122 17.25 -21.29 -9.78
N ILE A 123 17.09 -22.58 -9.41
CA ILE A 123 15.82 -23.11 -8.87
C ILE A 123 15.42 -22.40 -7.57
N ILE A 124 16.36 -22.13 -6.66
CA ILE A 124 16.07 -21.42 -5.42
C ILE A 124 15.61 -19.98 -5.70
N SER A 125 16.29 -19.30 -6.64
CA SER A 125 15.95 -17.92 -7.00
C SER A 125 14.59 -17.83 -7.70
N ASP A 126 14.31 -18.78 -8.59
CA ASP A 126 13.03 -18.90 -9.29
C ASP A 126 11.87 -19.13 -8.31
N ALA A 127 12.03 -20.08 -7.38
CA ALA A 127 11.06 -20.34 -6.33
C ALA A 127 10.83 -19.10 -5.45
N PHE A 128 11.90 -18.41 -5.01
CA PHE A 128 11.78 -17.20 -4.21
C PHE A 128 11.04 -16.08 -4.96
N SER A 129 11.34 -15.91 -6.25
CA SER A 129 10.68 -14.93 -7.13
C SER A 129 9.20 -15.25 -7.28
N LEU A 130 8.83 -16.52 -7.49
CA LEU A 130 7.45 -16.99 -7.57
C LEU A 130 6.66 -16.72 -6.30
N PHE A 131 7.20 -17.09 -5.14
CA PHE A 131 6.55 -16.86 -3.85
C PHE A 131 6.40 -15.37 -3.56
N SER A 132 7.47 -14.59 -3.73
CA SER A 132 7.46 -13.15 -3.51
C SER A 132 6.45 -12.45 -4.42
N SER A 133 6.43 -12.81 -5.71
CA SER A 133 5.52 -12.24 -6.68
C SER A 133 4.05 -12.59 -6.37
N THR A 134 3.77 -13.86 -6.04
CA THR A 134 2.42 -14.29 -5.66
C THR A 134 1.92 -13.57 -4.42
N ILE A 135 2.76 -13.44 -3.38
CA ILE A 135 2.44 -12.66 -2.18
C ILE A 135 2.16 -11.20 -2.55
N SER A 136 2.98 -10.61 -3.42
CA SER A 136 2.80 -9.23 -3.89
C SER A 136 1.45 -9.04 -4.60
N VAL A 137 1.07 -9.95 -5.50
CA VAL A 137 -0.25 -9.97 -6.15
C VAL A 137 -1.36 -9.97 -5.11
N LEU A 138 -1.28 -10.85 -4.10
CA LEU A 138 -2.32 -10.93 -3.06
C LEU A 138 -2.42 -9.64 -2.24
N ILE A 139 -1.29 -9.03 -1.88
CA ILE A 139 -1.28 -7.76 -1.12
C ILE A 139 -1.89 -6.63 -1.96
N PHE A 140 -1.48 -6.47 -3.21
CA PHE A 140 -2.02 -5.40 -4.05
C PHE A 140 -3.49 -5.64 -4.42
N LEU A 141 -3.90 -6.88 -4.61
CA LEU A 141 -5.32 -7.23 -4.77
C LEU A 141 -6.12 -6.93 -3.51
N ALA A 142 -5.56 -7.16 -2.31
CA ALA A 142 -6.20 -6.77 -1.06
C ALA A 142 -6.39 -5.25 -0.97
N ILE A 143 -5.43 -4.46 -1.45
CA ILE A 143 -5.56 -2.99 -1.54
C ILE A 143 -6.70 -2.60 -2.50
N LEU A 144 -6.75 -3.19 -3.70
CA LEU A 144 -7.79 -2.90 -4.70
C LEU A 144 -9.20 -3.27 -4.24
N THR A 145 -9.33 -4.38 -3.52
CA THR A 145 -10.60 -4.89 -3.00
C THR A 145 -10.99 -4.28 -1.65
N SER A 146 -10.07 -3.58 -1.00
CA SER A 146 -10.33 -2.91 0.27
C SER A 146 -11.41 -1.85 0.11
N ARG A 147 -12.30 -1.78 1.11
CA ARG A 147 -13.31 -0.73 1.17
C ARG A 147 -12.69 0.52 1.76
N TYR A 148 -12.40 1.49 0.90
CA TYR A 148 -12.15 2.86 1.30
C TYR A 148 -13.49 3.45 1.80
N ARG A 149 -13.56 3.79 3.08
CA ARG A 149 -14.72 4.36 3.77
C ARG A 149 -14.31 5.65 4.43
#